data_AF-A0A6L9EV42-F1
#
_entry.id   AF-A0A6L9EV42-F1
#
_cell.length_a   1.000
_cell.length_b   1.000
_cell.length_c   1.000
_cell.angle_alpha   90.00
_cell.angle_beta   90.00
_cell.angle_gamma   90.00
#
_symmetry.space_group_name_H-M   'P 1'
#
loop_
_entity.id
_entity.type
_entity.pdbx_description
1 polymer ?
#
loop_
_entity_poly.entity_id
_entity_poly.type
_entity_poly.pdbx_seq_one_letter_code
_entity_poly.pdbx_strand_id
1 'polypeptide(L)'
;MNYEFTIIVPVYNEEGNLERVEKELSGFLAVSIKKTKVLFVNDGSKDKSQELIEAICKRNTAFSFIQLEKNNGLSTAIKAGFETVDTQLTGYIDSDLQTTPSDFNLLLKHVEEYDLVTGMRTDRKDTSVKSISSRIANGIRRAFTNDGMNDTGCPLKVIKTSYAKRIPMFRGLHRFLPAMILLQGGKIIQIPVQHFPRIAGKGKYGLWNRLLGPLIDCFAFLWMKRKYINYQIIKKG
;
A
#
# COMPACT_ATOMS: atom_id res chain seq x y z
N MET A 1 -16.22 -11.09 -15.82
CA MET A 1 -16.74 -10.84 -14.45
C MET A 1 -16.36 -9.42 -14.08
N ASN A 2 -17.30 -8.58 -13.61
CA ASN A 2 -16.98 -7.19 -13.29
C ASN A 2 -16.49 -7.09 -11.83
N TYR A 3 -15.17 -7.03 -11.62
CA TYR A 3 -14.58 -6.83 -10.30
C TYR A 3 -14.65 -5.34 -9.91
N GLU A 4 -14.89 -5.04 -8.63
CA GLU A 4 -14.99 -3.67 -8.10
C GLU A 4 -13.72 -3.23 -7.37
N PHE A 5 -12.97 -4.18 -6.81
CA PHE A 5 -11.82 -3.94 -5.97
C PHE A 5 -10.64 -4.84 -6.37
N THR A 6 -9.44 -4.26 -6.49
CA THR A 6 -8.20 -5.03 -6.70
C THR A 6 -7.24 -4.79 -5.55
N ILE A 7 -6.81 -5.86 -4.88
CA ILE A 7 -5.77 -5.80 -3.84
C ILE A 7 -4.41 -6.01 -4.50
N ILE A 8 -3.55 -5.00 -4.42
CA ILE A 8 -2.15 -5.08 -4.84
C ILE A 8 -1.32 -5.67 -3.71
N VAL A 9 -0.55 -6.71 -4.03
CA VAL A 9 0.36 -7.39 -3.10
C VAL A 9 1.79 -7.33 -3.68
N PRO A 10 2.63 -6.39 -3.23
CA PRO A 10 4.04 -6.33 -3.60
C PRO A 10 4.81 -7.54 -3.06
N VAL A 11 5.66 -8.12 -3.88
CA VAL A 11 6.45 -9.32 -3.54
C VAL A 11 7.91 -9.11 -3.90
N TYR A 12 8.82 -9.38 -2.97
CA TYR A 12 10.26 -9.46 -3.24
C TYR A 12 10.94 -10.46 -2.30
N ASN A 13 11.33 -11.61 -2.85
CA ASN A 13 11.95 -12.72 -2.13
C ASN A 13 11.11 -13.21 -0.92
N GLU A 14 9.86 -13.59 -1.17
CA GLU A 14 8.87 -13.96 -0.14
C GLU A 14 8.32 -15.37 -0.37
N GLU A 15 9.10 -16.29 -0.98
CA GLU A 15 8.65 -17.64 -1.31
C GLU A 15 8.02 -18.39 -0.11
N GLY A 16 8.56 -18.19 1.10
CA GLY A 16 8.06 -18.81 2.33
C GLY A 16 6.74 -18.24 2.87
N ASN A 17 6.27 -17.10 2.34
CA ASN A 17 5.02 -16.47 2.76
C ASN A 17 3.88 -16.65 1.74
N LEU A 18 4.17 -16.98 0.48
CA LEU A 18 3.19 -16.94 -0.61
C LEU A 18 2.01 -17.90 -0.44
N GLU A 19 2.22 -19.13 0.04
CA GLU A 19 1.11 -20.07 0.30
C GLU A 19 0.15 -19.55 1.37
N ARG A 20 0.70 -18.93 2.43
CA ARG A 20 -0.10 -18.32 3.48
C ARG A 20 -0.87 -17.11 2.95
N VAL A 21 -0.20 -16.27 2.16
CA VAL A 21 -0.82 -15.10 1.50
C VAL A 21 -1.99 -15.53 0.62
N GLU A 22 -1.81 -16.57 -0.21
CA GLU A 22 -2.88 -17.13 -1.02
C GLU A 22 -4.05 -17.61 -0.16
N LYS A 23 -3.78 -18.36 0.91
CA LYS A 23 -4.83 -18.91 1.79
C LYS A 23 -5.65 -17.80 2.44
N GLU A 24 -4.99 -16.81 3.05
CA GLU A 24 -5.67 -15.70 3.75
C GLU A 24 -6.44 -14.81 2.77
N LEU A 25 -5.86 -14.50 1.60
CA LEU A 25 -6.56 -13.71 0.58
C LEU A 25 -7.73 -14.49 -0.01
N SER A 26 -7.56 -15.79 -0.32
CA SER A 26 -8.67 -16.62 -0.84
C SER A 26 -9.81 -16.72 0.17
N GLY A 27 -9.49 -16.84 1.46
CA GLY A 27 -10.48 -16.77 2.54
C GLY A 27 -11.22 -15.42 2.56
N PHE A 28 -10.49 -14.31 2.42
CA PHE A 28 -11.09 -12.99 2.33
C PHE A 28 -11.97 -12.80 1.08
N LEU A 29 -11.55 -13.30 -0.08
CA LEU A 29 -12.32 -13.19 -1.32
C LEU A 29 -13.72 -13.79 -1.19
N ALA A 30 -13.88 -14.85 -0.37
CA ALA A 30 -15.17 -15.48 -0.10
C ALA A 30 -16.11 -14.63 0.77
N VAL A 31 -15.57 -13.72 1.59
CA VAL A 31 -16.32 -12.90 2.56
C VAL A 31 -16.26 -11.41 2.27
N SER A 32 -15.64 -11.00 1.16
CA SER A 32 -15.47 -9.60 0.80
C SER A 32 -16.81 -8.95 0.46
N ILE A 33 -17.05 -7.75 1.00
CA ILE A 33 -18.30 -7.00 0.74
C ILE A 33 -18.34 -6.39 -0.66
N LYS A 34 -17.22 -6.39 -1.40
CA LYS A 34 -17.10 -5.93 -2.78
C LYS A 34 -16.48 -7.04 -3.62
N LYS A 35 -16.89 -7.20 -4.87
CA LYS A 35 -16.31 -8.26 -5.72
C LYS A 35 -14.82 -7.98 -5.97
N THR A 36 -13.96 -8.80 -5.37
CA THR A 36 -12.53 -8.49 -5.24
C THR A 36 -11.67 -9.44 -6.08
N LYS A 37 -10.56 -8.92 -6.61
CA LYS A 37 -9.46 -9.70 -7.17
C LYS A 37 -8.12 -9.29 -6.54
N VAL A 38 -7.09 -10.10 -6.74
CA VAL A 38 -5.74 -9.88 -6.22
C VAL A 38 -4.76 -9.73 -7.38
N LEU A 39 -3.87 -8.74 -7.28
CA LEU A 39 -2.76 -8.53 -8.19
C LEU A 39 -1.44 -8.65 -7.42
N PHE A 40 -0.69 -9.72 -7.68
CA PHE A 40 0.70 -9.80 -7.23
C PHE A 40 1.59 -8.92 -8.09
N VAL A 41 2.46 -8.14 -7.45
CA VAL A 41 3.48 -7.34 -8.15
C VAL A 41 4.84 -7.82 -7.69
N ASN A 42 5.46 -8.68 -8.50
CA ASN A 42 6.80 -9.19 -8.20
C ASN A 42 7.86 -8.15 -8.61
N ASP A 43 8.53 -7.56 -7.61
CA ASP A 43 9.58 -6.55 -7.77
C ASP A 43 10.95 -7.19 -8.02
N GLY A 44 11.03 -8.06 -9.05
CA GLY A 44 12.26 -8.71 -9.49
C GLY A 44 12.88 -9.65 -8.46
N SER A 45 12.08 -10.54 -7.85
CA SER A 45 12.58 -11.58 -6.93
C SER A 45 13.62 -12.48 -7.60
N LYS A 46 14.56 -13.00 -6.79
CA LYS A 46 15.63 -13.92 -7.20
C LYS A 46 15.46 -15.35 -6.67
N ASP A 47 14.44 -15.56 -5.84
CA ASP A 47 14.04 -16.86 -5.29
C ASP A 47 12.87 -17.45 -6.11
N LYS A 48 12.20 -18.48 -5.59
CA LYS A 48 11.07 -19.14 -6.29
C LYS A 48 9.75 -18.37 -6.21
N SER A 49 9.75 -17.12 -5.74
CA SER A 49 8.51 -16.33 -5.60
C SER A 49 7.71 -16.24 -6.90
N GLN A 50 8.37 -16.05 -8.05
CA GLN A 50 7.68 -15.91 -9.33
C GLN A 50 6.97 -17.21 -9.74
N GLU A 51 7.65 -18.35 -9.62
CA GLU A 51 7.08 -19.67 -9.95
C GLU A 51 5.84 -19.96 -9.10
N LEU A 52 5.91 -19.65 -7.80
CA LEU A 52 4.79 -19.81 -6.87
C LEU A 52 3.62 -18.88 -7.23
N ILE A 53 3.88 -17.60 -7.55
CA ILE A 53 2.85 -16.65 -7.99
C ILE A 53 2.13 -17.16 -9.24
N GLU A 54 2.86 -17.65 -10.24
CA GLU A 54 2.28 -18.20 -11.46
C GLU A 54 1.42 -19.43 -11.17
N ALA A 55 1.89 -20.31 -10.30
CA ALA A 55 1.13 -21.48 -9.86
C ALA A 55 -0.18 -21.06 -9.17
N ILE A 56 -0.16 -20.03 -8.32
CA ILE A 56 -1.35 -19.49 -7.64
C ILE A 56 -2.35 -18.96 -8.68
N CYS A 57 -1.89 -18.15 -9.63
CA CYS A 57 -2.76 -17.54 -10.64
C CYS A 57 -3.35 -18.58 -11.61
N LYS A 58 -2.63 -19.68 -11.88
CA LYS A 58 -3.15 -20.79 -12.70
C LYS A 58 -4.34 -21.50 -12.06
N ARG A 59 -4.34 -21.66 -10.74
CA ARG A 59 -5.40 -22.39 -10.02
C ARG A 59 -6.53 -21.50 -9.50
N ASN A 60 -6.32 -20.19 -9.41
CA ASN A 60 -7.33 -19.24 -8.96
C ASN A 60 -7.46 -18.03 -9.90
N THR A 61 -8.57 -17.95 -10.62
CA THR A 61 -8.83 -16.90 -11.63
C THR A 61 -9.09 -15.51 -11.03
N ALA A 62 -9.26 -15.41 -9.71
CA ALA A 62 -9.31 -14.12 -9.00
C ALA A 62 -7.92 -13.55 -8.70
N PHE A 63 -6.85 -14.30 -8.99
CA PHE A 63 -5.47 -13.85 -8.81
C PHE A 63 -4.83 -13.60 -10.18
N SER A 64 -4.11 -12.49 -10.28
CA SER A 64 -3.27 -12.15 -11.41
C SER A 64 -1.92 -11.64 -10.92
N PHE A 65 -0.97 -11.47 -11.84
CA PHE A 65 0.34 -10.97 -11.49
C PHE A 65 0.93 -10.07 -12.59
N ILE A 66 1.89 -9.25 -12.17
CA ILE A 66 2.88 -8.61 -13.04
C ILE A 66 4.27 -8.86 -12.47
N GLN A 67 5.25 -9.01 -13.36
CA GLN A 67 6.65 -9.19 -13.00
C GLN A 67 7.46 -7.98 -13.49
N LEU A 68 8.22 -7.36 -12.58
CA LEU A 68 9.18 -6.32 -12.92
C LEU A 68 10.54 -6.95 -13.26
N GLU A 69 11.26 -6.35 -14.20
CA GLU A 69 12.58 -6.82 -14.66
C GLU A 69 13.59 -6.97 -13.52
N LYS A 70 13.60 -6.00 -12.58
CA LYS A 70 14.54 -5.96 -11.47
C LYS A 70 13.95 -5.24 -10.26
N ASN A 71 14.53 -5.51 -9.10
CA ASN A 71 14.15 -4.85 -7.86
C ASN A 71 14.41 -3.35 -7.87
N ASN A 72 13.36 -2.55 -7.70
CA ASN A 72 13.45 -1.09 -7.59
C ASN A 72 12.83 -0.55 -6.30
N GLY A 73 12.22 -1.42 -5.49
CA GLY A 73 11.68 -1.14 -4.18
C GLY A 73 10.16 -1.00 -4.18
N LEU A 74 9.58 -1.05 -2.97
CA LEU A 74 8.15 -1.07 -2.72
C LEU A 74 7.34 0.00 -3.47
N SER A 75 7.85 1.24 -3.57
CA SER A 75 7.13 2.31 -4.29
C SER A 75 6.98 2.03 -5.77
N THR A 76 7.95 1.33 -6.38
CA THR A 76 7.88 0.92 -7.78
C THR A 76 6.82 -0.15 -7.98
N ALA A 77 6.78 -1.15 -7.08
CA ALA A 77 5.75 -2.19 -7.12
C ALA A 77 4.33 -1.60 -6.97
N ILE A 78 4.14 -0.68 -6.01
CA ILE A 78 2.85 0.01 -5.83
C ILE A 78 2.48 0.84 -7.07
N LYS A 79 3.44 1.59 -7.63
CA LYS A 79 3.22 2.39 -8.86
C LYS A 79 2.79 1.49 -10.02
N ALA A 80 3.50 0.40 -10.27
CA ALA A 80 3.17 -0.55 -11.33
C ALA A 80 1.78 -1.18 -11.12
N GLY A 81 1.43 -1.49 -9.87
CA GLY A 81 0.08 -1.93 -9.52
C GLY A 81 -0.98 -0.87 -9.81
N PHE A 82 -0.78 0.39 -9.42
CA PHE A 82 -1.73 1.47 -9.70
C PHE A 82 -1.97 1.68 -11.19
N GLU A 83 -0.92 1.58 -12.02
CA GLU A 83 -1.02 1.76 -13.47
C GLU A 83 -1.82 0.64 -14.14
N THR A 84 -1.72 -0.59 -13.63
CA THR A 84 -2.29 -1.81 -14.23
C THR A 84 -3.70 -2.13 -13.73
N VAL A 85 -4.09 -1.66 -12.55
CA VAL A 85 -5.45 -1.90 -12.01
C VAL A 85 -6.53 -1.22 -12.86
N ASP A 86 -7.61 -1.95 -13.11
CA ASP A 86 -8.77 -1.57 -13.92
C ASP A 86 -10.07 -1.40 -13.09
N THR A 87 -10.05 -1.80 -11.82
CA THR A 87 -11.20 -1.73 -10.92
C THR A 87 -11.41 -0.33 -10.36
N GLN A 88 -12.63 -0.01 -9.90
CA GLN A 88 -12.97 1.30 -9.31
C GLN A 88 -12.16 1.60 -8.05
N LEU A 89 -11.95 0.57 -7.22
CA LEU A 89 -11.17 0.65 -6.00
C LEU A 89 -9.87 -0.15 -6.16
N THR A 90 -8.80 0.37 -5.59
CA THR A 90 -7.51 -0.32 -5.48
C THR A 90 -7.06 -0.34 -4.03
N GLY A 91 -6.55 -1.49 -3.61
CA GLY A 91 -6.08 -1.73 -2.26
C GLY A 91 -4.63 -2.10 -2.26
N TYR A 92 -3.99 -1.98 -1.12
CA TYR A 92 -2.62 -2.45 -0.93
C TYR A 92 -2.51 -3.15 0.43
N ILE A 93 -1.77 -4.25 0.46
CA ILE A 93 -1.37 -4.98 1.66
C ILE A 93 0.04 -5.56 1.46
N ASP A 94 0.81 -5.68 2.54
CA ASP A 94 2.12 -6.35 2.51
C ASP A 94 1.94 -7.88 2.50
N SER A 95 2.86 -8.57 1.80
CA SER A 95 2.90 -10.04 1.72
C SER A 95 3.30 -10.72 3.03
N ASP A 96 3.74 -9.99 4.06
CA ASP A 96 4.11 -10.56 5.35
C ASP A 96 2.93 -10.74 6.33
N LEU A 97 1.74 -10.24 5.93
CA LEU A 97 0.47 -10.35 6.66
C LEU A 97 0.56 -9.91 8.13
N GLN A 98 1.33 -8.84 8.40
CA GLN A 98 1.25 -8.13 9.70
C GLN A 98 -0.11 -7.44 9.94
N THR A 99 -0.94 -7.39 8.91
CA THR A 99 -2.35 -6.98 8.92
C THR A 99 -3.18 -8.08 8.27
N THR A 100 -4.43 -8.27 8.68
CA THR A 100 -5.30 -9.29 8.08
C THR A 100 -6.02 -8.72 6.85
N PRO A 101 -6.15 -9.48 5.75
CA PRO A 101 -7.00 -9.08 4.63
C PRO A 101 -8.46 -8.83 5.04
N SER A 102 -8.95 -9.48 6.09
CA SER A 102 -10.32 -9.29 6.58
C SER A 102 -10.63 -7.84 6.97
N ASP A 103 -9.61 -7.08 7.42
CA ASP A 103 -9.77 -5.68 7.78
C ASP A 103 -10.09 -4.79 6.57
N PHE A 104 -9.90 -5.26 5.32
CA PHE A 104 -10.39 -4.53 4.14
C PHE A 104 -11.89 -4.31 4.20
N ASN A 105 -12.68 -5.24 4.76
CA ASN A 105 -14.13 -5.04 4.91
C ASN A 105 -14.47 -3.89 5.88
N LEU A 106 -13.60 -3.57 6.84
CA LEU A 106 -13.77 -2.39 7.69
C LEU A 106 -13.53 -1.12 6.87
N LEU A 107 -12.47 -1.09 6.07
CA LEU A 107 -12.12 0.06 5.24
C LEU A 107 -13.15 0.30 4.12
N LEU A 108 -13.62 -0.77 3.47
CA LEU A 108 -14.55 -0.73 2.34
C LEU A 108 -15.91 -0.11 2.71
N LYS A 109 -16.29 -0.04 4.00
CA LYS A 109 -17.52 0.63 4.44
C LYS A 109 -17.47 2.16 4.28
N HIS A 110 -16.28 2.75 4.15
CA HIS A 110 -16.09 4.19 4.13
C HIS A 110 -15.72 4.75 2.74
N VAL A 111 -15.62 3.91 1.71
CA VAL A 111 -15.10 4.30 0.38
C VAL A 111 -16.06 5.14 -0.45
N GLU A 112 -17.34 5.20 -0.08
CA GLU A 112 -18.31 6.10 -0.71
C GLU A 112 -18.07 7.56 -0.27
N GLU A 113 -17.77 7.76 1.02
CA GLU A 113 -17.56 9.09 1.62
C GLU A 113 -16.13 9.62 1.45
N TYR A 114 -15.15 8.72 1.36
CA TYR A 114 -13.72 9.04 1.35
C TYR A 114 -13.01 8.47 0.11
N ASP A 115 -12.01 9.19 -0.39
CA ASP A 115 -11.22 8.81 -1.57
C ASP A 115 -10.00 7.94 -1.20
N LEU A 116 -9.58 8.01 0.06
CA LEU A 116 -8.61 7.11 0.69
C LEU A 116 -9.06 6.74 2.10
N VAL A 117 -9.07 5.45 2.37
CA VAL A 117 -9.31 4.88 3.69
C VAL A 117 -8.05 4.09 4.09
N THR A 118 -7.43 4.44 5.21
CA THR A 118 -6.22 3.76 5.70
C THR A 118 -6.46 3.04 7.01
N GLY A 119 -5.85 1.87 7.19
CA GLY A 119 -5.75 1.25 8.49
C GLY A 119 -4.84 2.04 9.44
N MET A 120 -5.17 2.07 10.72
CA MET A 120 -4.32 2.53 11.80
C MET A 120 -4.11 1.36 12.77
N ARG A 121 -2.88 0.85 12.85
CA ARG A 121 -2.56 -0.27 13.75
C ARG A 121 -2.70 0.16 15.20
N THR A 122 -3.59 -0.49 15.93
CA THR A 122 -3.69 -0.35 17.39
C THR A 122 -2.72 -1.31 18.09
N ASP A 123 -2.28 -0.98 19.30
CA ASP A 123 -1.43 -1.84 20.17
C ASP A 123 -0.03 -2.21 19.66
N ARG A 124 0.69 -1.22 19.13
CA ARG A 124 2.10 -1.41 18.75
C ARG A 124 3.01 -1.47 19.99
N LYS A 125 3.34 -2.69 20.45
CA LYS A 125 4.42 -2.94 21.44
C LYS A 125 5.80 -2.70 20.82
N ASP A 126 6.13 -1.45 20.49
CA ASP A 126 7.48 -1.08 20.05
C ASP A 126 8.42 -0.97 21.26
N THR A 127 9.58 -1.65 21.20
CA THR A 127 10.66 -1.50 22.19
C THR A 127 11.15 -0.04 22.26
N SER A 128 11.41 0.46 23.47
CA SER A 128 11.55 1.88 23.84
C SER A 128 12.50 2.71 22.96
N VAL A 129 13.55 2.10 22.39
CA VAL A 129 14.54 2.75 21.50
C VAL A 129 14.02 2.97 20.07
N LYS A 130 13.10 2.13 19.57
CA LYS A 130 12.40 2.35 18.29
C LYS A 130 11.41 3.51 18.37
N SER A 131 10.99 3.90 19.56
CA SER A 131 9.95 4.91 19.75
C SER A 131 10.42 6.34 19.43
N ILE A 132 11.69 6.68 19.68
CA ILE A 132 12.18 8.07 19.56
C ILE A 132 12.41 8.46 18.09
N SER A 133 13.11 7.63 17.31
CA SER A 133 13.33 7.87 15.89
C SER A 133 12.02 7.83 15.09
N SER A 134 11.12 6.90 15.44
CA SER A 134 9.74 6.86 14.94
C SER A 134 8.98 8.15 15.25
N ARG A 135 9.04 8.65 16.50
CA ARG A 135 8.37 9.89 16.92
C ARG A 135 8.92 11.11 16.18
N ILE A 136 10.23 11.21 16.00
CA ILE A 136 10.86 12.33 15.27
C ILE A 136 10.47 12.27 13.78
N ALA A 137 10.62 11.12 13.13
CA ALA A 137 10.22 10.97 11.72
C ALA A 137 8.73 11.26 11.51
N ASN A 138 7.87 10.77 12.42
CA ASN A 138 6.44 11.05 12.38
C ASN A 138 6.10 12.51 12.71
N GLY A 139 6.86 13.18 13.59
CA GLY A 139 6.70 14.59 13.94
C GLY A 139 7.07 15.51 12.78
N ILE A 140 8.22 15.27 12.16
CA ILE A 140 8.70 15.94 10.95
C ILE A 140 7.67 15.75 9.83
N ARG A 141 7.25 14.51 9.58
CA ARG A 141 6.21 14.20 8.58
C ARG A 141 4.89 14.93 8.87
N ARG A 142 4.40 14.91 10.10
CA ARG A 142 3.15 15.58 10.50
C ARG A 142 3.22 17.08 10.27
N ALA A 143 4.34 17.71 10.63
CA ALA A 143 4.57 19.13 10.39
C ALA A 143 4.55 19.49 8.89
N PHE A 144 4.99 18.58 8.02
CA PHE A 144 5.07 18.85 6.57
C PHE A 144 3.81 18.46 5.78
N THR A 145 3.13 17.39 6.19
CA THR A 145 1.97 16.85 5.47
C THR A 145 0.67 17.49 5.94
N ASN A 146 0.56 17.84 7.22
CA ASN A 146 -0.68 18.27 7.89
C ASN A 146 -1.88 17.39 7.50
N ASP A 147 -1.64 16.08 7.36
CA ASP A 147 -2.61 15.14 6.80
C ASP A 147 -3.54 14.52 7.85
N GLY A 148 -3.38 14.88 9.14
CA GLY A 148 -4.20 14.33 10.24
C GLY A 148 -3.99 12.84 10.50
N MET A 149 -2.98 12.20 9.89
CA MET A 149 -2.78 10.76 9.96
C MET A 149 -1.84 10.35 11.10
N ASN A 150 -2.25 9.36 11.89
CA ASN A 150 -1.52 8.83 13.03
C ASN A 150 -0.57 7.68 12.66
N ASP A 151 -0.95 6.84 11.69
CA ASP A 151 -0.11 5.76 11.15
C ASP A 151 -0.24 5.71 9.62
N THR A 152 0.70 6.31 8.90
CA THR A 152 0.73 6.24 7.43
C THR A 152 1.55 5.07 6.89
N GLY A 153 2.32 4.43 7.77
CA GLY A 153 3.12 3.26 7.46
C GLY A 153 2.32 1.96 7.51
N CYS A 154 1.03 1.98 7.89
CA CYS A 154 0.17 0.81 7.80
C CYS A 154 -0.03 0.46 6.31
N PRO A 155 0.33 -0.76 5.86
CA PRO A 155 0.20 -1.12 4.46
C PRO A 155 -1.26 -1.24 4.02
N LEU A 156 -2.19 -1.55 4.93
CA LEU A 156 -3.61 -1.70 4.63
C LEU A 156 -4.26 -0.36 4.24
N LYS A 157 -4.54 -0.19 2.95
CA LYS A 157 -5.18 1.01 2.39
C LYS A 157 -6.17 0.63 1.31
N VAL A 158 -7.25 1.40 1.19
CA VAL A 158 -8.18 1.36 0.05
C VAL A 158 -8.26 2.76 -0.55
N ILE A 159 -8.05 2.87 -1.85
CA ILE A 159 -7.97 4.12 -2.60
C ILE A 159 -8.92 4.03 -3.79
N LYS A 160 -9.61 5.12 -4.13
CA LYS A 160 -10.24 5.22 -5.44
C LYS A 160 -9.16 5.19 -6.53
N THR A 161 -9.28 4.26 -7.48
CA THR A 161 -8.26 4.03 -8.51
C THR A 161 -7.97 5.27 -9.34
N SER A 162 -8.99 6.12 -9.56
CA SER A 162 -8.84 7.40 -10.26
C SER A 162 -7.85 8.35 -9.57
N TYR A 163 -7.82 8.39 -8.23
CA TYR A 163 -6.84 9.14 -7.47
C TYR A 163 -5.48 8.47 -7.47
N ALA A 164 -5.44 7.15 -7.26
CA ALA A 164 -4.20 6.37 -7.23
C ALA A 164 -3.37 6.55 -8.51
N LYS A 165 -4.02 6.48 -9.69
CA LYS A 165 -3.37 6.66 -11.00
C LYS A 165 -2.80 8.06 -11.25
N ARG A 166 -3.31 9.09 -10.58
CA ARG A 166 -2.82 10.48 -10.72
C ARG A 166 -1.67 10.84 -9.79
N ILE A 167 -1.27 9.92 -8.90
CA ILE A 167 -0.17 10.17 -7.97
C ILE A 167 1.16 10.10 -8.74
N PRO A 168 1.97 11.17 -8.77
CA PRO A 168 3.31 11.17 -9.36
C PRO A 168 4.29 10.43 -8.44
N MET A 169 4.21 9.10 -8.48
CA MET A 169 4.99 8.21 -7.61
C MET A 169 6.51 8.37 -7.82
N PHE A 170 7.24 8.55 -6.72
CA PHE A 170 8.69 8.43 -6.64
C PHE A 170 9.11 7.45 -5.53
N ARG A 171 10.39 7.07 -5.49
CA ARG A 171 10.91 6.13 -4.48
C ARG A 171 10.70 6.70 -3.07
N GLY A 172 9.94 6.00 -2.22
CA GLY A 172 9.63 6.47 -0.86
C GLY A 172 8.25 7.12 -0.70
N LEU A 173 7.59 7.52 -1.81
CA LEU A 173 6.31 8.24 -1.77
C LEU A 173 5.16 7.42 -1.14
N HIS A 174 5.25 6.09 -1.10
CA HIS A 174 4.25 5.22 -0.47
C HIS A 174 3.87 5.61 0.98
N ARG A 175 4.76 6.31 1.71
CA ARG A 175 4.51 6.82 3.08
C ARG A 175 3.68 8.11 3.12
N PHE A 176 3.54 8.78 1.98
CA PHE A 176 2.90 10.07 1.79
C PHE A 176 1.62 9.98 0.97
N LEU A 177 1.12 8.75 0.69
CA LEU A 177 -0.13 8.55 -0.05
C LEU A 177 -1.30 9.39 0.51
N PRO A 178 -1.54 9.48 1.83
CA PRO A 178 -2.62 10.33 2.34
C PRO A 178 -2.47 11.80 2.00
N ALA A 179 -1.25 12.34 2.17
CA ALA A 179 -0.94 13.70 1.80
C ALA A 179 -1.13 13.94 0.29
N MET A 180 -0.80 12.97 -0.57
CA MET A 180 -1.03 13.05 -2.01
C MET A 180 -2.50 13.09 -2.39
N ILE A 181 -3.36 12.38 -1.67
CA ILE A 181 -4.81 12.41 -1.91
C ILE A 181 -5.38 13.77 -1.51
N LEU A 182 -4.95 14.34 -0.38
CA LEU A 182 -5.32 15.70 0.02
C LEU A 182 -4.85 16.75 -1.00
N LEU A 183 -3.64 16.60 -1.55
CA LEU A 183 -3.13 17.51 -2.59
C LEU A 183 -3.96 17.47 -3.88
N GLN A 184 -4.63 16.35 -4.14
CA GLN A 184 -5.59 16.20 -5.25
C GLN A 184 -7.00 16.69 -4.88
N GLY A 185 -7.21 17.28 -3.70
CA GLY A 185 -8.52 17.69 -3.19
C GLY A 185 -9.43 16.54 -2.76
N GLY A 186 -8.86 15.33 -2.53
CA GLY A 186 -9.61 14.17 -2.06
C GLY A 186 -9.81 14.17 -0.53
N LYS A 187 -10.78 13.38 -0.08
CA LYS A 187 -11.09 13.15 1.34
C LYS A 187 -10.40 11.88 1.84
N ILE A 188 -9.89 11.92 3.07
CA ILE A 188 -9.19 10.79 3.68
C ILE A 188 -9.71 10.48 5.08
N ILE A 189 -9.63 9.21 5.51
CA ILE A 189 -9.95 8.77 6.87
C ILE A 189 -9.02 7.63 7.33
N GLN A 190 -8.83 7.51 8.65
CA GLN A 190 -8.14 6.38 9.27
C GLN A 190 -9.12 5.53 10.08
N ILE A 191 -9.02 4.21 9.94
CA ILE A 191 -9.83 3.23 10.66
C ILE A 191 -8.91 2.36 11.53
N PRO A 192 -9.17 2.20 12.83
CA PRO A 192 -8.42 1.27 13.67
C PRO A 192 -8.45 -0.16 13.12
N VAL A 193 -7.29 -0.82 13.05
CA VAL A 193 -7.14 -2.20 12.55
C VAL A 193 -6.20 -3.02 13.42
N GLN A 194 -6.36 -4.35 13.39
CA GLN A 194 -5.56 -5.26 14.18
C GLN A 194 -4.14 -5.38 13.63
N HIS A 195 -3.17 -5.59 14.54
CA HIS A 195 -1.77 -5.78 14.16
C HIS A 195 -1.24 -7.12 14.67
N PHE A 196 -0.71 -7.92 13.74
CA PHE A 196 -0.13 -9.22 14.03
C PHE A 196 1.41 -9.15 13.98
N PRO A 197 2.12 -9.92 14.84
CA PRO A 197 3.57 -10.01 14.76
C PRO A 197 4.00 -10.70 13.45
N ARG A 198 5.15 -10.30 12.92
CA ARG A 198 5.75 -10.95 11.75
C ARG A 198 6.16 -12.38 12.10
N ILE A 199 5.72 -13.35 11.29
CA ILE A 199 5.98 -14.78 11.51
C ILE A 199 7.27 -15.24 10.78
N ALA A 200 7.61 -14.66 9.62
CA ALA A 200 8.80 -15.02 8.84
C ALA A 200 9.51 -13.80 8.21
N GLY A 201 10.82 -13.94 7.98
CA GLY A 201 11.66 -12.94 7.29
C GLY A 201 12.56 -12.09 8.20
N LYS A 202 13.82 -11.91 7.83
CA LYS A 202 14.78 -11.01 8.53
C LYS A 202 14.50 -9.55 8.19
N GLY A 203 14.31 -8.69 9.20
CA GLY A 203 14.17 -7.25 9.00
C GLY A 203 15.46 -6.60 8.50
N LYS A 204 15.57 -6.29 7.19
CA LYS A 204 16.78 -5.75 6.55
C LYS A 204 16.91 -4.22 6.60
N TYR A 205 16.76 -3.57 7.76
CA TYR A 205 16.90 -2.10 7.85
C TYR A 205 17.78 -1.65 9.02
N GLY A 206 18.92 -1.02 8.72
CA GLY A 206 19.82 -0.34 9.67
C GLY A 206 19.37 1.09 10.02
N LEU A 207 19.85 1.64 11.14
CA LEU A 207 19.43 2.94 11.69
C LEU A 207 19.70 4.15 10.77
N TRP A 208 20.82 4.19 10.05
CA TRP A 208 21.21 5.35 9.23
C TRP A 208 20.32 5.53 8.00
N ASN A 209 19.93 4.43 7.34
CA ASN A 209 18.94 4.44 6.25
C ASN A 209 17.51 4.79 6.71
N ARG A 210 17.25 4.81 8.03
CA ARG A 210 15.93 5.17 8.60
C ARG A 210 15.76 6.66 8.85
N LEU A 211 16.81 7.48 8.81
CA LEU A 211 16.72 8.91 9.14
C LEU A 211 16.93 9.82 7.91
N LEU A 212 17.98 9.59 7.11
CA LEU A 212 18.29 10.47 5.98
C LEU A 212 17.32 10.30 4.80
N GLY A 213 16.93 9.06 4.48
CA GLY A 213 15.97 8.77 3.40
C GLY A 213 14.64 9.50 3.60
N PRO A 214 13.96 9.32 4.75
CA PRO A 214 12.70 10.02 5.01
C PRO A 214 12.80 11.55 5.01
N LEU A 215 13.95 12.13 5.38
CA LEU A 215 14.16 13.59 5.31
C LEU A 215 14.23 14.08 3.85
N ILE A 216 15.00 13.40 3.00
CA ILE A 216 15.08 13.72 1.57
C ILE A 216 13.71 13.54 0.91
N ASP A 217 12.99 12.46 1.24
CA ASP A 217 11.63 12.21 0.76
C ASP A 217 10.68 13.36 1.15
N CYS A 218 10.84 13.94 2.35
CA CYS A 218 10.06 15.11 2.78
C CYS A 218 10.35 16.35 1.92
N PHE A 219 11.63 16.65 1.64
CA PHE A 219 11.97 17.78 0.76
C PHE A 219 11.43 17.58 -0.66
N ALA A 220 11.55 16.37 -1.20
CA ALA A 220 10.95 16.01 -2.48
C ALA A 220 9.43 16.21 -2.48
N PHE A 221 8.75 15.78 -1.41
CA PHE A 221 7.32 15.99 -1.24
C PHE A 221 6.96 17.48 -1.16
N LEU A 222 7.69 18.32 -0.42
CA LEU A 222 7.41 19.76 -0.30
C LEU A 222 7.60 20.50 -1.63
N TRP A 223 8.70 20.20 -2.31
CA TRP A 223 8.96 20.74 -3.65
C TRP A 223 7.84 20.35 -4.62
N MET A 224 7.46 19.07 -4.61
CA MET A 224 6.39 18.54 -5.46
C MET A 224 5.04 19.16 -5.09
N LYS A 225 4.70 19.27 -3.81
CA LYS A 225 3.49 19.94 -3.31
C LYS A 225 3.35 21.35 -3.87
N ARG A 226 4.44 22.13 -3.89
CA ARG A 226 4.45 23.49 -4.44
C ARG A 226 4.27 23.52 -5.97
N LYS A 227 4.63 22.45 -6.67
CA LYS A 227 4.61 22.35 -8.14
C LYS A 227 3.50 21.45 -8.67
N TYR A 228 2.67 20.87 -7.80
CA TYR A 228 1.64 19.93 -8.20
C TYR A 228 0.52 20.63 -8.97
N ILE A 229 0.09 20.02 -10.07
CA ILE A 229 -0.93 20.57 -10.95
C ILE A 229 -2.21 19.75 -10.80
N ASN A 230 -3.26 20.40 -10.36
CA ASN A 230 -4.61 19.86 -10.39
C ASN A 230 -5.33 20.37 -11.64
N TYR A 231 -5.93 19.47 -12.40
CA TYR A 231 -6.72 19.82 -13.58
C TYR A 231 -7.93 18.89 -13.70
N GLN A 232 -8.97 19.37 -14.39
CA GLN A 232 -10.14 18.58 -14.74
C GLN A 232 -10.47 18.83 -16.20
N ILE A 233 -10.63 17.73 -16.96
CA ILE A 233 -11.08 17.81 -18.36
C ILE A 233 -12.60 17.82 -18.34
N ILE A 234 -13.21 18.97 -18.63
CA ILE A 234 -14.68 19.14 -18.61
C ILE A 234 -15.31 18.63 -19.91
N LYS A 235 -14.57 18.66 -21.02
CA LYS A 235 -15.04 18.20 -22.33
C LYS A 235 -13.87 17.57 -23.09
N LYS A 236 -14.09 16.40 -23.68
CA LYS A 236 -13.16 15.70 -24.56
C LYS A 236 -13.93 15.28 -25.80
N GLY A 237 -13.43 15.66 -26.97
CA GLY A 237 -13.96 15.23 -28.28
C GLY A 237 -13.39 13.89 -28.71
#